data_AF-A0A6B3HLD9-F1
#
_entry.id   AF-A0A6B3HLD9-F1
#
_cell.length_a   1.000
_cell.length_b   1.000
_cell.length_c   1.000
_cell.angle_alpha   90.00
_cell.angle_beta   90.00
_cell.angle_gamma   90.00
#
_symmetry.space_group_name_H-M   'P 1'
#
loop_
_entity.id
_entity.type
_entity.pdbx_description
1 polymer ?
#
loop_
_entity_poly.entity_id
_entity_poly.type
_entity_poly.pdbx_seq_one_letter_code
_entity_poly.pdbx_strand_id
1 'polypeptide(L)' 'GGLPGTGKTTLARLLAAHIGAVHLRVDTIEQAIVRSGLARHPVGPAGYTVGYALAEEHLQQGLTVIAESVNPLA' A
#
# COMPACT_ATOMS: atom_id res chain seq x y z
N GLY A 1 0.50 -11.20 11.90
CA GLY A 1 0.55 -9.81 11.39
C GLY A 1 1.03 -8.87 12.48
N GLY A 2 1.73 -7.78 12.16
CA GLY A 2 2.10 -6.80 13.19
C GLY A 2 0.89 -5.97 13.63
N LEU A 3 0.69 -5.82 14.94
CA LEU A 3 -0.47 -5.13 15.54
C LEU A 3 -0.74 -3.73 14.92
N PRO A 4 -2.02 -3.34 14.73
CA PRO A 4 -2.41 -1.99 14.35
C PRO A 4 -1.81 -0.94 15.30
N GLY A 5 -1.37 0.21 14.78
CA GLY A 5 -0.89 1.33 15.61
C GLY A 5 0.56 1.25 16.13
N THR A 6 1.34 0.21 15.80
CA THR A 6 2.73 0.04 16.26
C THR A 6 3.77 0.86 15.46
N GLY A 7 3.34 1.85 14.67
CA GLY A 7 4.26 2.75 13.95
C GLY A 7 4.88 2.19 12.66
N LYS A 8 4.45 1.00 12.19
CA LYS A 8 4.91 0.42 10.91
C LYS A 8 4.75 1.38 9.72
N THR A 9 3.61 2.05 9.62
CA THR A 9 3.36 3.06 8.57
C THR A 9 4.33 4.24 8.68
N THR A 10 4.62 4.69 9.90
CA THR A 10 5.58 5.77 10.14
C THR A 10 6.98 5.34 9.72
N LEU A 11 7.41 4.14 10.10
CA LEU A 11 8.71 3.59 9.72
C LEU A 11 8.83 3.39 8.20
N ALA A 12 7.83 2.78 7.55
CA ALA A 12 7.83 2.54 6.11
C ALA A 12 7.94 3.85 5.32
N ARG A 13 7.17 4.87 5.72
CA ARG A 13 7.22 6.20 5.09
C ARG A 13 8.56 6.90 5.30
N LEU A 14 9.11 6.86 6.52
CA LEU A 14 10.42 7.45 6.82
C LEU A 14 11.54 6.74 6.07
N LEU A 15 11.50 5.41 6.01
CA LEU A 15 12.47 4.61 5.27
C LEU A 15 12.39 4.93 3.77
N ALA A 16 11.18 4.99 3.21
CA ALA A 16 10.98 5.35 1.81
C ALA A 16 11.57 6.72 1.48
N ALA A 17 11.31 7.72 2.33
CA ALA A 17 11.88 9.05 2.18
C ALA A 17 13.41 9.06 2.31
N HIS A 18 13.97 8.25 3.21
CA HIS A 18 15.41 8.17 3.43
C HIS A 18 16.17 7.56 2.25
N ILE A 19 15.60 6.54 1.58
CA ILE A 19 16.26 5.82 0.49
C ILE A 19 15.78 6.23 -0.91
N GLY A 20 14.85 7.19 -1.01
CA GLY A 20 14.24 7.60 -2.27
C GLY A 20 13.34 6.53 -2.89
N ALA A 21 12.69 5.68 -2.07
CA ALA A 21 11.77 4.64 -2.54
C ALA A 21 10.33 5.15 -2.64
N VAL A 22 9.54 4.45 -3.45
CA VAL A 22 8.10 4.64 -3.58
C VAL A 22 7.40 3.88 -2.45
N HIS A 23 6.62 4.57 -1.63
CA HIS A 23 5.79 3.95 -0.59
C HIS A 23 4.39 3.67 -1.13
N LEU A 24 4.05 2.39 -1.30
CA LEU A 24 2.72 1.97 -1.75
C LEU A 24 1.95 1.37 -0.57
N ARG A 25 0.77 1.90 -0.29
CA ARG A 25 -0.05 1.45 0.85
C ARG A 25 -1.43 1.01 0.39
N VAL A 26 -1.76 -0.27 0.57
CA VAL A 26 -3.01 -0.88 0.10
C VAL A 26 -4.24 -0.16 0.66
N ASP A 27 -4.23 0.20 1.95
CA ASP A 27 -5.34 0.95 2.57
C ASP A 27 -5.63 2.28 1.88
N THR A 28 -4.59 2.96 1.38
CA THR A 28 -4.76 4.25 0.69
C THR A 28 -5.48 4.04 -0.63
N ILE A 29 -5.13 2.96 -1.33
CA ILE A 29 -5.77 2.55 -2.59
C ILE A 29 -7.23 2.16 -2.34
N GLU A 30 -7.50 1.31 -1.35
CA GLU A 30 -8.87 0.90 -1.01
C GLU A 30 -9.75 2.09 -0.61
N GLN A 31 -9.21 3.01 0.20
CA GLN A 31 -9.92 4.24 0.57
C GLN A 31 -10.18 5.15 -0.64
N ALA A 32 -9.25 5.24 -1.59
CA ALA A 32 -9.45 6.00 -2.82
C ALA A 32 -10.58 5.38 -3.68
N ILE A 33 -10.61 4.05 -3.80
CA ILE A 33 -11.68 3.33 -4.50
C ILE A 33 -13.04 3.59 -3.83
N VAL A 34 -13.13 3.51 -2.50
CA VAL A 34 -14.39 3.81 -1.79
C VAL A 34 -14.81 5.27 -1.97
N ARG A 35 -13.87 6.21 -1.87
CA ARG A 35 -14.15 7.65 -2.06
C ARG A 35 -14.59 8.00 -3.47
N SER A 36 -14.18 7.22 -4.47
CA SER A 36 -14.65 7.40 -5.85
C SER A 36 -16.14 7.08 -6.04
N GLY A 37 -16.78 6.42 -5.05
CA GLY A 37 -18.17 5.97 -5.14
C GLY A 37 -18.36 4.68 -5.93
N LEU A 38 -17.28 4.12 -6.50
CA LEU A 38 -17.32 2.89 -7.31
C LEU A 38 -17.46 1.61 -6.46
N ALA A 39 -17.10 1.65 -5.17
CA ALA A 39 -17.22 0.51 -4.27
C ALA A 39 -17.52 0.92 -2.83
N ARG A 40 -17.85 -0.08 -2.00
CA ARG A 40 -17.96 0.03 -0.54
C ARG A 40 -17.04 -1.00 0.11
N HIS A 41 -16.66 -0.77 1.36
CA HIS A 41 -15.89 -1.75 2.13
C HIS A 41 -16.72 -3.02 2.38
N PRO A 42 -16.09 -4.22 2.35
CA PRO A 42 -14.71 -4.46 1.95
C PRO A 42 -14.52 -4.37 0.43
N VAL A 43 -13.42 -3.76 -0.03
CA VAL A 43 -13.09 -3.55 -1.46
C VAL A 43 -12.66 -4.85 -2.17
N GLY A 44 -12.53 -5.95 -1.42
CA GLY A 44 -12.13 -7.26 -1.95
C GLY A 44 -10.69 -7.24 -2.49
N PRO A 45 -10.37 -8.01 -3.55
CA PRO A 45 -9.00 -8.11 -4.06
C PRO A 45 -8.50 -6.85 -4.78
N ALA A 46 -9.39 -5.90 -5.11
CA ALA A 46 -9.05 -4.78 -5.98
C ALA A 46 -7.94 -3.88 -5.41
N GLY A 47 -7.89 -3.69 -4.09
CA GLY A 47 -6.80 -2.95 -3.44
C GLY A 47 -5.43 -3.56 -3.71
N TYR A 48 -5.33 -4.90 -3.62
CA TYR A 48 -4.10 -5.64 -3.90
C TYR A 48 -3.78 -5.67 -5.39
N THR A 49 -4.77 -5.89 -6.26
CA THR A 49 -4.57 -5.88 -7.72
C THR A 49 -3.96 -4.56 -8.20
N VAL A 50 -4.52 -3.43 -7.74
CA VAL A 50 -3.99 -2.11 -8.08
C VAL A 50 -2.61 -1.89 -7.44
N GLY A 51 -2.42 -2.31 -6.19
CA GLY A 51 -1.13 -2.22 -5.50
C GLY A 51 -0.01 -2.98 -6.23
N TYR A 52 -0.28 -4.18 -6.73
CA TYR A 52 0.68 -4.97 -7.50
C TYR A 52 1.00 -4.33 -8.85
N ALA A 53 0.00 -3.87 -9.59
CA ALA A 53 0.21 -3.21 -10.87
C ALA A 53 1.10 -1.96 -10.72
N LEU A 54 0.83 -1.13 -9.70
CA LEU A 54 1.67 0.03 -9.40
C LEU A 54 3.08 -0.38 -8.98
N ALA A 55 3.22 -1.40 -8.13
CA ALA A 55 4.55 -1.87 -7.71
C ALA A 55 5.37 -2.36 -8.92
N GLU A 56 4.76 -3.15 -9.81
CA GLU A 56 5.39 -3.64 -11.02
C GLU A 56 5.87 -2.51 -11.93
N GLU A 57 5.04 -1.50 -12.19
CA GLU A 57 5.40 -0.36 -13.04
C GLU A 57 6.62 0.40 -12.49
N HIS A 58 6.64 0.70 -11.19
CA HIS A 58 7.76 1.41 -10.57
C HIS A 58 9.04 0.56 -10.55
N LEU A 59 8.92 -0.75 -10.32
CA LEU A 59 10.06 -1.67 -10.38
C LEU A 59 10.64 -1.76 -11.81
N GLN A 60 9.79 -1.79 -12.84
CA GLN A 60 10.22 -1.77 -14.24
C GLN A 60 10.95 -0.46 -14.61
N GLN A 61 10.61 0.65 -13.95
CA GLN A 61 11.31 1.94 -14.08
C GLN A 61 12.63 1.99 -13.27
N GLY A 62 13.00 0.92 -12.56
CA GLY A 62 14.22 0.85 -11.75
C GLY A 62 14.10 1.51 -10.37
N LEU A 63 12.87 1.82 -9.92
CA LEU A 63 12.63 2.41 -8.61
C LEU A 63 12.53 1.33 -7.52
N THR A 64 12.99 1.66 -6.32
CA THR A 64 12.74 0.83 -5.13
C THR A 64 11.32 1.06 -4.64
N VAL A 65 10.60 -0.02 -4.31
CA VAL A 65 9.23 0.04 -3.81
C VAL A 65 9.16 -0.56 -2.39
N ILE A 66 8.54 0.18 -1.47
CA ILE A 66 8.16 -0.31 -0.13
C ILE A 66 6.65 -0.48 -0.13
N ALA A 67 6.19 -1.72 -0.24
CA ALA A 67 4.78 -2.07 -0.17
C ALA A 67 4.33 -2.33 1.28
N GLU A 68 3.27 -1.65 1.70
CA GLU A 68 2.65 -1.80 3.01
C GLU A 68 1.20 -2.28 2.86
N SER A 69 0.95 -3.50 3.30
CA SER A 69 -0.39 -4.07 3.44
C SER A 69 -0.66 -4.40 4.90
N VAL A 70 -1.86 -4.10 5.41
CA VAL A 70 -2.36 -4.80 6.60
C VAL A 70 -2.57 -6.24 6.20
N ASN A 71 -1.71 -7.12 6.69
CA ASN A 71 -1.89 -8.55 6.53
C ASN A 71 -2.97 -9.00 7.54
N PRO A 72 -4.19 -9.37 7.09
CA PRO A 72 -5.27 -9.78 7.97
C PRO A 72 -5.05 -11.16 8.60
N LEU A 73 -3.87 -11.78 8.43
CA LEU A 73 -3.50 -13.00 9.15
C LEU A 73 -3.31 -12.71 10.66
N ALA A 74 -4.45 -12.77 11.35
CA ALA A 74 -4.63 -13.23 12.71
C ALA A 74 -5.37 -14.59 12.65
#